data_AF-A0A2V9QAZ7-F1
#
_entry.id   AF-A0A2V9QAZ7-F1
#
_cell.length_a   1.000
_cell.length_b   1.000
_cell.length_c   1.000
_cell.angle_alpha   90.00
_cell.angle_beta   90.00
_cell.angle_gamma   90.00
#
_symmetry.space_group_name_H-M   'P 1'
#
loop_
_entity.id
_entity.type
_entity.pdbx_description
1 polymer ?
#
loop_
_entity_poly.entity_id
_entity_poly.type
_entity_poly.pdbx_seq_one_letter_code
_entity_poly.pdbx_strand_id
1 'polypeptide(L)'
;MAFLYHGAAILFGAFGGPGPERFAVDHRFPIVVGYLVGLAQVVSAIAVLVGVFIRLAAVALIVVMLEAIFMVHLPHGFDVSNGGMEYALTQLLIAFALLLVGAGAYSLSSRLPARLQRL
;
A
#
# COMPACT_ATOMS: atom_id res chain seq x y z
N MET A 1 7.77 5.18 -1.80
CA MET A 1 8.05 5.76 -0.47
C MET A 1 6.79 6.11 0.32
N ALA A 2 5.74 6.67 -0.30
CA ALA A 2 4.50 7.01 0.42
C ALA A 2 3.90 5.83 1.21
N PHE A 3 3.80 4.64 0.61
CA PHE A 3 3.35 3.43 1.31
C PHE A 3 4.25 3.01 2.49
N LEU A 4 5.57 3.23 2.43
CA LEU A 4 6.45 2.97 3.57
C LEU A 4 6.19 3.96 4.70
N TYR A 5 6.07 5.24 4.37
CA TYR A 5 5.79 6.29 5.33
C TYR A 5 4.44 6.07 6.01
N HIS A 6 3.37 5.92 5.22
CA HIS A 6 2.02 5.76 5.73
C HIS A 6 1.80 4.40 6.40
N GLY A 7 2.33 3.33 5.80
CA GLY A 7 2.32 2.00 6.40
C GLY A 7 3.07 1.96 7.73
N ALA A 8 4.21 2.64 7.88
CA ALA A 8 4.92 2.72 9.15
C ALA A 8 4.18 3.57 10.19
N ALA A 9 3.51 4.64 9.75
CA ALA A 9 2.64 5.45 10.61
C ALA A 9 1.47 4.63 11.18
N ILE A 10 0.87 3.76 10.38
CA ILE A 10 -0.21 2.86 10.82
C ILE A 10 0.33 1.67 11.64
N LEU A 11 1.41 1.02 11.20
CA LEU A 11 1.89 -0.22 11.80
C LEU A 11 2.66 -0.01 13.10
N PHE A 12 3.46 1.05 13.15
CA PHE A 12 4.40 1.31 14.25
C PHE A 12 4.12 2.61 15.01
N GLY A 13 3.12 3.40 14.59
CA GLY A 13 2.94 4.76 15.11
C GLY A 13 4.10 5.69 14.75
N ALA A 14 4.88 5.34 13.72
CA ALA A 14 6.05 6.12 13.32
C ALA A 14 5.64 7.52 12.82
N PHE A 15 6.57 8.48 12.91
CA PHE A 15 6.36 9.86 12.44
C PHE A 15 5.18 10.58 13.10
N GLY A 16 4.80 10.18 14.32
CA GLY A 16 3.61 10.70 15.00
C GLY A 16 2.30 10.15 14.43
N GLY A 17 2.37 9.04 13.69
CA GLY A 17 1.24 8.33 13.12
C GLY A 17 0.31 7.70 14.16
N PRO A 18 -0.87 7.25 13.74
CA PRO A 18 -1.89 6.77 14.66
C PRO A 18 -1.50 5.47 15.38
N GLY A 19 -0.66 4.63 14.76
CA GLY A 19 -0.52 3.25 15.19
C GLY A 19 -1.79 2.42 14.97
N PRO A 20 -1.75 1.10 15.20
CA PRO A 20 -2.85 0.21 14.83
C PRO A 20 -4.12 0.46 15.64
N GLU A 21 -3.99 0.76 16.92
CA GLU A 21 -5.10 1.00 17.85
C GLU A 21 -5.89 2.24 17.46
N ARG A 22 -5.22 3.39 17.32
CA ARG A 22 -5.91 4.64 16.97
C ARG A 22 -6.46 4.60 15.55
N PHE A 23 -5.74 3.99 14.60
CA PHE A 23 -6.24 3.79 13.25
C PHE A 23 -7.58 3.05 13.25
N ALA A 24 -7.66 1.97 14.03
CA ALA A 24 -8.87 1.18 14.16
C ALA A 24 -10.02 1.97 14.82
N VAL A 25 -9.74 2.77 15.84
CA VAL A 25 -10.74 3.64 16.47
C VAL A 25 -11.26 4.69 15.49
N ASP A 26 -10.35 5.40 14.80
CA ASP A 26 -10.68 6.50 13.89
C ASP A 26 -11.57 6.02 12.73
N HIS A 27 -11.35 4.79 12.24
CA HIS A 27 -12.09 4.20 11.13
C HIS A 27 -13.20 3.22 11.56
N ARG A 28 -13.41 3.04 12.88
CA ARG A 28 -14.36 2.07 13.46
C ARG A 28 -14.15 0.64 12.97
N PHE A 29 -12.90 0.23 12.81
CA PHE A 29 -12.52 -1.12 12.44
C PHE A 29 -12.10 -1.97 13.65
N PRO A 30 -12.15 -3.30 13.53
CA PRO A 30 -11.39 -4.18 14.41
C PRO A 30 -9.89 -3.85 14.35
N ILE A 31 -9.21 -3.87 15.49
CA ILE A 31 -7.76 -3.56 15.59
C ILE A 31 -6.89 -4.36 14.60
N VAL A 32 -7.27 -5.60 14.30
CA VAL A 32 -6.57 -6.46 13.34
C VAL A 32 -6.47 -5.81 11.96
N VAL A 33 -7.45 -5.01 11.54
CA VAL A 33 -7.42 -4.30 10.25
C VAL A 33 -6.29 -3.28 10.22
N GLY A 34 -6.04 -2.55 11.32
CA GLY A 34 -4.91 -1.61 11.40
C GLY A 34 -3.56 -2.32 11.19
N TYR A 35 -3.38 -3.48 11.83
CA TYR A 35 -2.18 -4.29 11.62
C TYR A 35 -2.07 -4.80 10.18
N LEU A 36 -3.16 -5.31 9.60
CA LEU A 36 -3.16 -5.83 8.23
C LEU A 36 -2.87 -4.74 7.19
N VAL A 37 -3.48 -3.56 7.32
CA VAL A 37 -3.26 -2.42 6.43
C VAL A 37 -1.83 -1.91 6.55
N GLY A 38 -1.33 -1.71 7.78
CA GLY A 38 0.04 -1.28 8.02
C GLY A 38 1.07 -2.27 7.46
N LEU A 39 0.88 -3.56 7.72
CA LEU A 39 1.75 -4.63 7.22
C LEU A 39 1.70 -4.72 5.69
N ALA A 40 0.51 -4.70 5.10
CA ALA A 40 0.33 -4.74 3.66
C ALA A 40 1.09 -3.59 2.97
N GLN A 41 1.00 -2.37 3.50
CA GLN A 41 1.71 -1.22 2.93
C GLN A 41 3.23 -1.32 3.08
N VAL A 42 3.74 -1.64 4.28
CA VAL A 42 5.19 -1.72 4.53
C VAL A 42 5.82 -2.85 3.72
N VAL A 43 5.27 -4.07 3.81
CA VAL A 43 5.83 -5.25 3.14
C VAL A 43 5.75 -5.09 1.64
N SER A 44 4.61 -4.63 1.10
CA SER A 44 4.47 -4.43 -0.34
C SER A 44 5.40 -3.36 -0.86
N ALA A 45 5.60 -2.28 -0.10
CA ALA A 45 6.50 -1.22 -0.52
C ALA A 45 7.98 -1.64 -0.47
N ILE A 46 8.39 -2.47 0.50
CA ILE A 46 9.73 -3.09 0.49
C ILE A 46 9.88 -4.03 -0.70
N ALA A 47 8.90 -4.91 -0.92
CA ALA A 47 8.87 -5.85 -2.03
C ALA A 47 8.99 -5.13 -3.39
N VAL A 48 8.23 -4.04 -3.57
CA VAL A 48 8.33 -3.15 -4.73
C VAL A 48 9.69 -2.51 -4.87
N LEU A 49 10.26 -2.00 -3.78
CA LEU A 49 11.56 -1.34 -3.79
C LEU A 49 12.70 -2.28 -4.20
N VAL A 50 12.71 -3.51 -3.69
CA VAL A 50 13.76 -4.48 -4.00
C VAL A 50 13.48 -5.30 -5.28
N GLY A 51 12.27 -5.19 -5.84
CA GLY A 51 11.90 -5.87 -7.07
C GLY A 51 11.50 -7.35 -6.89
N VAL A 52 11.07 -7.79 -5.71
CA VAL A 52 10.60 -9.17 -5.51
C VAL A 52 9.11 -9.22 -5.23
N PHE A 53 8.43 -10.31 -5.63
CA PHE A 53 6.99 -10.51 -5.39
C PHE A 53 6.13 -9.31 -5.82
N ILE A 54 6.47 -8.71 -6.97
CA ILE A 54 5.93 -7.41 -7.39
C ILE A 54 4.44 -7.49 -7.65
N ARG A 55 3.97 -8.59 -8.23
CA ARG A 55 2.54 -8.77 -8.54
C ARG A 55 1.75 -8.98 -7.26
N LEU A 56 2.27 -9.77 -6.32
CA LEU A 56 1.64 -9.95 -5.01
C LEU A 56 1.58 -8.64 -4.22
N ALA A 57 2.68 -7.89 -4.18
CA ALA A 57 2.76 -6.59 -3.55
C ALA A 57 1.77 -5.60 -4.22
N ALA A 58 1.69 -5.59 -5.54
CA ALA A 58 0.75 -4.75 -6.28
C ALA A 58 -0.71 -5.07 -5.94
N VAL A 59 -1.10 -6.35 -5.86
CA VAL A 59 -2.46 -6.74 -5.45
C VAL A 59 -2.78 -6.23 -4.04
N ALA A 60 -1.86 -6.39 -3.09
CA ALA A 60 -2.06 -5.89 -1.73
C ALA A 60 -2.22 -4.36 -1.70
N LEU A 61 -1.38 -3.63 -2.45
CA LEU A 61 -1.51 -2.17 -2.57
C LEU A 61 -2.82 -1.75 -3.24
N ILE A 62 -3.29 -2.46 -4.27
CA ILE A 62 -4.57 -2.20 -4.93
C ILE A 62 -5.72 -2.32 -3.91
N VAL A 63 -5.74 -3.38 -3.10
CA VAL A 63 -6.78 -3.59 -2.09
C VAL A 63 -6.78 -2.44 -1.07
N VAL A 64 -5.61 -2.06 -0.56
CA VAL A 64 -5.48 -0.95 0.40
C VAL A 64 -5.92 0.38 -0.24
N MET A 65 -5.55 0.65 -1.49
CA MET A 65 -5.95 1.90 -2.16
C MET A 65 -7.43 1.95 -2.49
N LEU A 66 -8.06 0.83 -2.83
CA LEU A 66 -9.52 0.79 -3.02
C LEU A 66 -10.24 1.12 -1.71
N GLU A 67 -9.83 0.52 -0.59
CA GLU A 67 -10.39 0.84 0.72
C GLU A 67 -10.20 2.32 1.08
N ALA A 68 -8.97 2.84 0.97
CA ALA A 68 -8.68 4.24 1.25
C ALA A 68 -9.50 5.20 0.37
N ILE A 69 -9.66 4.89 -0.92
CA ILE A 69 -10.51 5.70 -1.81
C ILE A 69 -11.95 5.69 -1.32
N PHE A 70 -12.57 4.52 -1.16
CA PHE A 70 -14.01 4.46 -0.86
C PHE A 70 -14.36 4.91 0.56
N MET A 71 -13.49 4.66 1.54
CA MET A 71 -13.79 4.90 2.95
C MET A 71 -13.27 6.23 3.47
N VAL A 72 -12.18 6.77 2.90
CA VAL A 72 -11.54 7.99 3.40
C VAL A 72 -11.67 9.15 2.42
N HIS A 73 -11.32 8.94 1.14
CA HIS A 73 -11.10 10.06 0.22
C HIS A 73 -12.31 10.42 -0.65
N LEU A 74 -13.15 9.45 -1.03
CA LEU A 74 -14.29 9.67 -1.93
C LEU A 74 -15.28 10.74 -1.41
N PRO A 75 -15.60 10.83 -0.10
CA PRO A 75 -16.45 11.90 0.42
C PRO A 75 -15.89 13.32 0.20
N HIS A 76 -14.58 13.46 0.01
CA HIS A 76 -13.89 14.74 -0.17
C HIS A 76 -13.73 15.13 -1.64
N GLY A 77 -14.25 14.34 -2.58
CA GLY A 77 -14.13 14.59 -4.01
C GLY A 77 -12.75 14.25 -4.56
N PHE A 78 -12.34 14.90 -5.67
CA PHE A 78 -11.11 14.56 -6.37
C PHE A 78 -9.87 15.28 -5.80
N ASP A 79 -9.94 16.60 -5.62
CA ASP A 79 -8.81 17.48 -5.30
C ASP A 79 -8.09 17.08 -4.00
N VAL A 80 -6.81 16.74 -4.11
CA VAL A 80 -5.96 16.35 -2.99
C VAL A 80 -5.86 17.44 -1.91
N SER A 81 -5.98 18.72 -2.29
CA SER A 81 -5.91 19.86 -1.36
C SER A 81 -7.06 19.84 -0.35
N ASN A 82 -8.19 19.23 -0.71
CA ASN A 82 -9.35 19.04 0.15
C ASN A 82 -9.36 17.67 0.86
N GLY A 83 -8.28 16.90 0.76
CA GLY A 83 -8.24 15.51 1.21
C GLY A 83 -8.90 14.53 0.23
N GLY A 84 -9.10 14.93 -1.03
CA GLY A 84 -9.73 14.12 -2.07
C GLY A 84 -8.89 12.95 -2.58
N MET A 85 -9.48 12.17 -3.48
CA MET A 85 -8.95 10.87 -3.93
C MET A 85 -7.87 10.93 -5.01
N GLU A 86 -7.49 12.10 -5.53
CA GLU A 86 -6.52 12.24 -6.63
C GLU A 86 -5.21 11.47 -6.38
N TYR A 87 -4.63 11.61 -5.19
CA TYR A 87 -3.37 10.94 -4.86
C TYR A 87 -3.55 9.43 -4.67
N ALA A 88 -4.59 9.01 -3.96
CA ALA A 88 -4.91 7.60 -3.74
C ALA A 88 -5.22 6.87 -5.06
N LEU A 89 -5.96 7.53 -5.97
CA LEU A 89 -6.22 7.02 -7.32
C LEU A 89 -4.93 6.91 -8.14
N THR A 90 -4.06 7.91 -8.06
CA THR A 90 -2.75 7.86 -8.72
C THR A 90 -1.94 6.65 -8.23
N GLN A 91 -1.90 6.42 -6.92
CA GLN A 91 -1.22 5.27 -6.32
C GLN A 91 -1.86 3.93 -6.73
N LEU A 92 -3.19 3.87 -6.83
CA LEU A 92 -3.92 2.70 -7.34
C LEU A 92 -3.51 2.37 -8.78
N LEU A 93 -3.48 3.36 -9.67
CA LEU A 93 -3.09 3.17 -11.07
C LEU A 93 -1.64 2.72 -11.22
N ILE A 94 -0.73 3.26 -10.40
CA ILE A 94 0.66 2.81 -10.34
C ILE A 94 0.73 1.34 -9.89
N ALA A 95 -0.03 0.96 -8.86
CA ALA A 95 -0.09 -0.42 -8.40
C ALA A 95 -0.64 -1.36 -9.50
N PHE A 96 -1.67 -0.95 -10.24
CA PHE A 96 -2.14 -1.69 -11.42
C PHE A 96 -1.07 -1.83 -12.50
N ALA A 97 -0.31 -0.79 -12.80
CA ALA A 97 0.79 -0.87 -13.76
C ALA A 97 1.85 -1.88 -13.31
N LEU A 98 2.22 -1.89 -12.02
CA LEU A 98 3.14 -2.86 -11.44
C LEU A 98 2.59 -4.29 -11.51
N LEU A 99 1.29 -4.47 -11.29
CA LEU A 99 0.63 -5.78 -11.42
C LEU A 99 0.74 -6.33 -12.84
N LEU A 100 0.60 -5.48 -13.86
CA LEU A 100 0.67 -5.89 -15.27
C LEU A 100 2.12 -6.15 -15.72
N VAL A 101 3.00 -5.18 -15.47
CA VAL A 101 4.40 -5.19 -15.93
C VAL A 101 5.25 -6.20 -15.14
N GLY A 102 5.07 -6.29 -13.82
CA GLY A 102 5.89 -7.13 -12.94
C GLY A 102 7.28 -6.55 -12.66
N ALA A 103 8.22 -7.43 -12.31
CA ALA A 103 9.57 -7.03 -11.88
C ALA A 103 10.43 -6.49 -13.05
N GLY A 104 11.11 -5.36 -12.82
CA GLY A 104 11.98 -4.72 -13.81
C GLY A 104 13.39 -5.31 -13.90
N ALA A 105 14.20 -4.82 -14.84
CA ALA A 105 15.55 -5.33 -15.12
C ALA A 105 16.53 -5.22 -13.93
N TYR A 106 16.34 -4.23 -13.05
CA TYR A 106 17.16 -4.01 -11.85
C TYR A 106 16.61 -4.72 -10.60
N SER A 107 15.64 -5.63 -10.77
CA SER A 107 15.03 -6.34 -9.65
C SER A 107 15.94 -7.42 -9.07
N LEU A 108 15.78 -7.70 -7.76
CA LEU A 108 16.38 -8.86 -7.13
C LEU A 108 15.61 -10.17 -7.43
N SER A 109 14.57 -10.13 -8.27
CA SER A 109 13.75 -11.29 -8.63
C SER A 109 14.59 -12.43 -9.19
N SER A 110 15.65 -12.13 -9.95
CA SER A 110 16.57 -13.14 -10.50
C SER A 110 17.25 -14.02 -9.46
N ARG A 111 17.31 -13.60 -8.19
CA ARG A 111 17.83 -14.39 -7.07
C ARG A 111 16.83 -15.39 -6.49
N LEU A 112 15.56 -15.33 -6.91
CA LEU A 112 14.52 -16.27 -6.51
C LEU A 112 14.50 -17.50 -7.41
N PRO A 113 13.95 -18.63 -6.92
CA PRO A 113 13.63 -19.78 -7.77
C PRO A 113 12.75 -19.38 -8.95
N ALA A 114 12.96 -19.99 -10.13
CA ALA A 114 12.27 -19.63 -11.38
C ALA A 114 10.74 -19.59 -11.27
N ARG A 115 10.14 -20.41 -10.40
CA ARG A 115 8.69 -20.42 -10.14
C ARG A 115 8.18 -19.14 -9.47
N LEU A 116 9.02 -18.51 -8.65
CA LEU A 116 8.68 -17.31 -7.87
C LEU A 116 9.05 -16.02 -8.60
N GLN A 117 9.91 -16.07 -9.62
CA GLN A 117 10.37 -14.88 -10.36
C GLN A 117 9.23 -14.11 -11.06
N ARG A 118 8.12 -14.78 -11.33
CA ARG A 118 6.95 -14.21 -12.01
C ARG A 118 5.94 -13.57 -11.05
N LEU A 119 6.10 -13.78 -9.74
CA LEU A 119 5.18 -13.32 -8.70
C LEU A 119 5.49 -11.89 -8.24
#